data_AF-A0A3S4GMP3-F1
#
_entry.id   AF-A0A3S4GMP3-F1
#
_cell.length_a   1.000
_cell.length_b   1.000
_cell.length_c   1.000
_cell.angle_alpha   90.00
_cell.angle_beta   90.00
_cell.angle_gamma   90.00
#
_symmetry.space_group_name_H-M   'P 1'
#
loop_
_entity.id
_entity.type
_entity.pdbx_description
1 polymer ?
#
loop_
_entity_poly.entity_id
_entity_poly.type
_entity_poly.pdbx_seq_one_letter_code
_entity_poly.pdbx_strand_id
1 'polypeptide(L)'
;MLQPEQVDRLAAMGCRLIVTPNIQPEVIRRAVGYGMTVCPGCATASEAFSALDAGAQALKIFPSSAFGPDYIKALKAVLPPEVPVFAVGGVTPEKPGAVD
;
A
#
# COMPACT_ATOMS: atom_id res chain seq x y z
N MET A 1 1.10 15.21 -0.71
CA MET A 1 0.14 14.08 -0.74
C MET A 1 -0.67 14.17 -2.01
N LEU A 2 -0.97 13.03 -2.66
CA LEU A 2 -1.92 13.00 -3.77
C LEU A 2 -3.28 13.48 -3.25
N GLN A 3 -4.03 14.24 -4.04
CA GLN A 3 -5.39 14.68 -3.70
C GLN A 3 -6.40 14.00 -4.63
N PRO A 4 -7.66 13.82 -4.21
CA PRO A 4 -8.68 13.16 -5.01
C PRO A 4 -8.81 13.73 -6.43
N GLU A 5 -8.80 15.06 -6.60
CA GLU A 5 -8.95 15.72 -7.92
C GLU A 5 -7.77 15.43 -8.86
N GLN A 6 -6.61 15.10 -8.29
CA GLN A 6 -5.44 14.73 -9.09
C GLN A 6 -5.58 13.32 -9.67
N VAL A 7 -6.40 12.45 -9.06
CA VAL A 7 -6.69 11.11 -9.59
C VAL A 7 -7.43 11.20 -10.93
N ASP A 8 -8.36 12.14 -11.07
CA ASP A 8 -9.15 12.33 -12.30
C ASP A 8 -8.24 12.68 -13.47
N ARG A 9 -7.24 13.55 -13.21
CA ARG A 9 -6.23 13.93 -14.20
C ARG A 9 -5.35 12.75 -14.60
N LEU A 10 -4.94 11.92 -13.64
CA LEU A 10 -4.16 10.71 -13.90
C LEU A 10 -4.98 9.70 -14.72
N ALA A 11 -6.29 9.58 -14.45
CA ALA A 11 -7.19 8.72 -15.22
C ALA A 11 -7.28 9.18 -16.68
N ALA A 12 -7.45 10.48 -16.91
CA ALA A 12 -7.47 11.05 -18.26
C ALA A 12 -6.14 10.85 -19.02
N MET A 13 -5.01 10.72 -18.31
CA MET A 13 -3.71 10.38 -18.89
C MET A 13 -3.53 8.88 -19.18
N GLY A 14 -4.52 8.04 -18.85
CA GLY A 14 -4.44 6.59 -19.03
C GLY A 14 -3.58 5.89 -17.97
N CYS A 15 -3.35 6.51 -16.81
CA CYS A 15 -2.67 5.83 -15.71
C CYS A 15 -3.47 4.61 -15.24
N ARG A 16 -2.75 3.52 -14.92
CA ARG A 16 -3.36 2.24 -14.51
C ARG A 16 -2.96 1.79 -13.12
N LEU A 17 -1.98 2.45 -12.51
CA LEU A 17 -1.42 2.10 -11.21
C LEU A 17 -1.20 3.36 -10.37
N ILE A 18 -1.66 3.31 -9.13
CA ILE A 18 -1.41 4.33 -8.10
C ILE A 18 -0.63 3.70 -6.95
N VAL A 19 0.53 4.26 -6.64
CA VAL A 19 1.35 3.88 -5.49
C VAL A 19 1.59 5.11 -4.63
N THR A 20 1.26 5.04 -3.34
CA THR A 20 1.41 6.17 -2.40
C THR A 20 2.27 5.77 -1.20
N PRO A 21 2.81 6.75 -0.44
CA PRO A 21 3.49 6.46 0.83
C PRO A 21 2.52 6.32 2.01
N ASN A 22 1.27 6.79 1.88
CA ASN A 22 0.27 6.84 2.94
C ASN A 22 -1.09 6.31 2.47
N ILE A 23 -1.98 6.04 3.42
CA ILE A 23 -3.40 5.76 3.16
C ILE A 23 -4.18 7.08 3.07
N GLN A 24 -4.98 7.22 2.02
CA GLN A 24 -6.00 8.26 1.90
C GLN A 24 -7.25 7.65 1.25
N PRO A 25 -8.28 7.28 2.04
CA PRO A 25 -9.38 6.45 1.55
C PRO A 25 -10.13 7.03 0.34
N GLU A 26 -10.26 8.36 0.25
CA GLU A 26 -10.94 8.99 -0.89
C GLU A 26 -10.15 8.85 -2.20
N VAL A 27 -8.83 9.03 -2.15
CA VAL A 27 -7.95 8.80 -3.32
C VAL A 27 -8.00 7.34 -3.76
N ILE A 28 -7.99 6.41 -2.81
CA ILE A 28 -8.07 4.97 -3.11
C ILE A 28 -9.40 4.68 -3.81
N ARG A 29 -10.54 5.03 -3.20
CA ARG A 29 -11.87 4.77 -3.78
C ARG A 29 -12.02 5.37 -5.17
N ARG A 30 -11.54 6.60 -5.37
CA ARG A 30 -11.63 7.30 -6.65
C ARG A 30 -10.78 6.61 -7.72
N ALA A 31 -9.53 6.24 -7.41
CA ALA A 31 -8.65 5.55 -8.35
C ALA A 31 -9.19 4.16 -8.73
N VAL A 32 -9.73 3.43 -7.75
CA VAL A 32 -10.43 2.16 -7.97
C VAL A 32 -11.67 2.36 -8.87
N GLY A 33 -12.43 3.43 -8.67
CA GLY A 33 -13.57 3.80 -9.51
C GLY A 33 -13.21 4.03 -10.98
N TYR A 34 -11.98 4.49 -11.26
CA TYR A 34 -11.44 4.60 -12.62
C TYR A 34 -10.82 3.29 -13.15
N GLY A 35 -10.91 2.19 -12.41
CA GLY A 35 -10.33 0.90 -12.80
C GLY A 35 -8.81 0.82 -12.64
N MET A 36 -8.19 1.72 -11.88
CA MET A 36 -6.77 1.64 -11.57
C MET A 36 -6.50 0.61 -10.47
N THR A 37 -5.35 -0.05 -10.54
CA THR A 37 -4.78 -0.79 -9.42
C THR A 37 -4.19 0.19 -8.41
N VAL A 38 -4.47 0.00 -7.12
CA VAL A 38 -3.98 0.87 -6.04
C VAL A 38 -3.20 0.03 -5.03
N CYS A 39 -1.97 0.48 -4.74
CA CYS A 39 -1.06 -0.11 -3.75
C CYS A 39 -0.57 0.99 -2.80
N PRO A 40 -1.34 1.34 -1.76
CA PRO A 40 -1.01 2.43 -0.87
C PRO A 40 -0.09 1.98 0.26
N GLY A 41 0.67 2.93 0.80
CA GLY A 41 1.62 2.70 1.90
C GLY A 41 0.94 2.70 3.27
N CYS A 42 1.16 1.67 4.07
CA CYS A 42 0.73 1.59 5.47
C CYS A 42 1.85 1.10 6.38
N ALA A 43 1.77 1.48 7.66
CA ALA A 43 2.65 1.02 8.71
C ALA A 43 1.94 0.07 9.69
N THR A 44 0.61 0.15 9.82
CA THR A 44 -0.16 -0.55 10.86
C THR A 44 -1.31 -1.39 10.29
N ALA A 45 -1.83 -2.31 11.10
CA ALA A 45 -3.01 -3.11 10.76
C ALA A 45 -4.26 -2.24 10.49
N SER A 46 -4.52 -1.23 11.32
CA SER A 46 -5.68 -0.35 11.14
C SER A 46 -5.61 0.43 9.81
N GLU A 47 -4.43 0.90 9.43
CA GLU A 47 -4.23 1.55 8.12
C GLU A 47 -4.40 0.56 6.97
N ALA A 48 -3.85 -0.66 7.10
CA ALA A 48 -3.99 -1.70 6.11
C ALA A 48 -5.47 -2.03 5.86
N PHE A 49 -6.26 -2.28 6.91
CA PHE A 49 -7.70 -2.52 6.77
C PHE A 49 -8.44 -1.30 6.21
N SER A 50 -8.09 -0.08 6.64
CA SER A 50 -8.69 1.14 6.06
C SER A 50 -8.45 1.27 4.56
N ALA A 51 -7.30 0.79 4.07
CA ALA A 51 -6.98 0.77 2.65
C ALA A 51 -7.77 -0.29 1.88
N LEU A 52 -7.91 -1.49 2.46
CA LEU A 52 -8.68 -2.59 1.89
C LEU A 52 -10.17 -2.25 1.85
N ASP A 53 -10.73 -1.66 2.90
CA ASP A 53 -12.10 -1.17 2.94
C ASP A 53 -12.36 -0.08 1.89
N ALA A 54 -11.33 0.71 1.56
CA ALA A 54 -11.38 1.69 0.49
C ALA A 54 -11.22 1.08 -0.92
N GLY A 55 -10.96 -0.22 -1.02
CA GLY A 55 -10.88 -0.99 -2.26
C GLY A 55 -9.48 -1.21 -2.81
N ALA A 56 -8.41 -0.91 -2.07
CA ALA A 56 -7.04 -1.18 -2.53
C ALA A 56 -6.84 -2.67 -2.83
N GLN A 57 -6.15 -3.00 -3.93
CA GLN A 57 -5.92 -4.40 -4.34
C GLN A 57 -4.60 -4.97 -3.84
N ALA A 58 -3.70 -4.12 -3.35
CA ALA A 58 -2.43 -4.52 -2.75
C ALA A 58 -2.04 -3.55 -1.65
N LEU A 59 -1.10 -3.96 -0.80
CA LEU A 59 -0.58 -3.13 0.28
C LEU A 59 0.94 -3.02 0.19
N LYS A 60 1.44 -1.85 0.55
CA LYS A 60 2.87 -1.56 0.65
C LYS A 60 3.21 -1.26 2.10
N ILE A 61 3.97 -2.12 2.76
CA ILE A 61 4.44 -1.83 4.13
C ILE A 61 5.56 -0.82 4.01
N PHE A 62 5.38 0.36 4.59
CA PHE A 62 6.27 1.49 4.36
C PHE A 62 6.38 2.41 5.58
N PRO A 63 7.59 2.81 6.00
CA PRO A 63 8.91 2.38 5.52
C PRO A 63 9.32 1.01 6.12
N SER A 64 9.44 -0.02 5.29
CA SER A 64 9.68 -1.41 5.74
C SER A 64 10.96 -1.60 6.58
N SER A 65 12.03 -0.86 6.29
CA SER A 65 13.29 -0.95 7.04
C SER A 65 13.18 -0.61 8.52
N ALA A 66 12.11 0.09 8.94
CA ALA A 66 11.86 0.41 10.34
C ALA A 66 11.20 -0.74 11.12
N PHE A 67 10.62 -1.73 10.43
CA PHE A 67 9.79 -2.77 11.05
C PHE A 67 10.41 -4.17 11.02
N GLY A 68 11.21 -4.49 9.99
CA GLY A 68 11.78 -5.84 9.82
C GLY A 68 10.74 -6.88 9.36
N PRO A 69 11.15 -8.16 9.19
CA PRO A 69 10.30 -9.19 8.60
C PRO A 69 9.27 -9.70 9.58
N ASP A 70 9.60 -9.76 10.88
CA ASP A 70 8.74 -10.33 11.89
C ASP A 70 7.47 -9.50 12.04
N TYR A 71 7.62 -8.18 11.98
CA TYR A 71 6.48 -7.28 11.91
C TYR A 71 5.66 -7.51 10.64
N ILE A 72 6.30 -7.60 9.47
CA ILE A 72 5.61 -7.83 8.20
C ILE A 72 4.88 -9.17 8.21
N LYS A 73 5.49 -10.21 8.80
CA LYS A 73 4.90 -11.54 8.98
C LYS A 73 3.71 -11.50 9.92
N ALA A 74 3.82 -10.81 11.06
CA ALA A 74 2.72 -10.63 12.00
C ALA A 74 1.55 -9.87 11.38
N LEU A 75 1.84 -8.82 10.61
CA LEU A 75 0.82 -8.07 9.89
C LEU A 75 0.15 -8.92 8.81
N LYS A 76 0.92 -9.68 8.01
CA LYS A 76 0.37 -10.61 7.01
C LYS A 76 -0.51 -11.71 7.62
N ALA A 77 -0.29 -12.09 8.88
CA ALA A 77 -1.08 -13.12 9.54
C ALA A 77 -2.53 -12.70 9.81
N VAL A 78 -2.81 -11.39 9.85
CA VAL A 78 -4.18 -10.86 10.08
C VAL A 78 -4.84 -10.35 8.80
N LEU A 79 -4.08 -10.16 7.72
CA LEU A 79 -4.62 -9.68 6.44
C LEU A 79 -5.24 -10.83 5.62
N PRO A 80 -6.18 -10.53 4.70
CA PRO A 80 -6.70 -11.54 3.79
C PRO A 80 -5.55 -12.16 2.97
N PRO A 81 -5.47 -13.51 2.87
CA PRO A 81 -4.33 -14.20 2.27
C PRO A 81 -4.13 -13.91 0.77
N GLU A 82 -5.19 -13.51 0.08
CA GLU A 82 -5.21 -13.15 -1.33
C GLU A 82 -4.64 -11.75 -1.62
N VAL A 83 -4.48 -10.89 -0.60
CA VAL A 83 -3.98 -9.52 -0.78
C VAL A 83 -2.45 -9.55 -0.90
N PRO A 84 -1.87 -9.08 -2.02
CA PRO A 84 -0.43 -8.92 -2.14
C PRO A 84 0.09 -7.86 -1.18
N VAL A 85 1.16 -8.19 -0.44
CA VAL A 85 1.83 -7.28 0.50
C VAL A 85 3.29 -7.13 0.11
N PHE A 86 3.74 -5.90 -0.12
CA PHE A 86 5.08 -5.56 -0.56
C PHE A 86 5.87 -4.83 0.53
N ALA A 87 7.06 -5.32 0.84
CA ALA A 87 8.00 -4.64 1.73
C ALA A 87 8.76 -3.55 0.94
N VAL A 88 8.52 -2.27 1.23
CA VAL A 88 9.13 -1.15 0.49
C VAL A 88 9.71 -0.10 1.43
N GLY A 89 10.88 0.43 1.07
CA GLY A 89 11.59 1.47 1.81
C GLY A 89 12.75 0.89 2.62
N GLY A 90 13.98 1.15 2.16
CA GLY A 90 15.22 0.84 2.89
C GLY A 90 15.57 -0.65 3.03
N VAL A 91 15.00 -1.54 2.20
CA VAL A 91 15.33 -2.97 2.20
C VAL A 91 16.68 -3.18 1.50
N THR A 92 17.63 -3.88 2.15
CA THR A 92 18.93 -4.24 1.56
C THR A 92 19.10 -5.77 1.53
N PRO A 93 20.04 -6.32 0.74
CA PRO A 93 20.33 -7.76 0.77
C PRO A 93 20.84 -8.26 2.13
N GLU A 94 21.56 -7.44 2.92
CA GLU A 94 21.95 -7.80 4.30
C GLU A 94 20.83 -7.57 5.33
N LYS A 95 19.82 -6.78 4.98
CA LYS A 95 18.57 -6.62 5.73
C LYS A 95 17.38 -6.99 4.85
N PRO A 96 17.28 -8.25 4.37
CA PRO A 96 16.25 -8.68 3.44
C PRO A 96 14.93 -8.81 4.20
N GLY A 97 14.34 -7.68 4.60
CA GLY A 97 13.44 -7.63 5.74
C GLY A 97 14.10 -8.30 6.94
N ALA A 98 15.07 -7.64 7.60
CA ALA A 98 15.91 -8.05 8.76
C ALA A 98 16.17 -9.56 9.04
N VAL A 99 17.43 -9.99 8.93
CA VAL A 99 17.98 -11.13 9.68
C VAL A 99 19.14 -10.64 10.54
N ASP A 100 18.83 -10.38 11.81
CA ASP A 100 19.50 -10.88 13.04
C ASP A 100 18.56 -10.60 14.23
#